data_AF-A0A9C9TGJ6-F1
#
_entry.id   AF-A0A9C9TGJ6-F1
#
_cell.length_a   1.000
_cell.length_b   1.000
_cell.length_c   1.000
_cell.angle_alpha   90.00
_cell.angle_beta   90.00
_cell.angle_gamma   90.00
#
_symmetry.space_group_name_H-M   'P 1'
#
loop_
_entity.id
_entity.type
_entity.pdbx_description
1 polymer ?
#
loop_
_entity_poly.entity_id
_entity_poly.type
_entity_poly.pdbx_seq_one_letter_code
_entity_poly.pdbx_strand_id
1 'polypeptide(L)'
;MAAFAGYNPNESPLVRLAQRRGKGGEPFLAEAEALAGERLRVDFTRGQLMPGITQRWDAQPREKGSRRGAGDLSDSAIDARQRVNAAIKAVGPELAGVLVDICCFLKGLETVERERRWPARSAKLLLKAGLGVLARHYGLAGSATSRSSRIRQWGTEDYRPTIIGR
;
A
#
# COMPACT_ATOMS: atom_id res chain seq x y z
N MET A 1 -11.81 -3.66 15.66
CA MET A 1 -10.50 -3.17 15.17
C MET A 1 -9.44 -3.49 16.21
N ALA A 2 -8.60 -4.51 15.97
CA ALA A 2 -7.46 -4.79 16.83
C ALA A 2 -6.33 -3.81 16.51
N ALA A 3 -5.96 -2.96 17.47
CA ALA A 3 -4.83 -2.06 17.34
C ALA A 3 -3.53 -2.88 17.43
N PHE A 4 -2.74 -2.88 16.35
CA PHE A 4 -1.39 -3.44 16.38
C PHE A 4 -0.46 -2.46 17.10
N ALA A 5 0.46 -2.97 17.91
CA ALA A 5 1.42 -2.14 18.66
C ALA A 5 2.20 -1.21 17.69
N GLY A 6 2.12 0.11 17.92
CA GLY A 6 2.66 1.16 17.04
C GLY A 6 1.63 1.90 16.17
N TYR A 7 0.36 1.49 16.20
CA TYR A 7 -0.74 2.18 15.51
C TYR A 7 -1.17 3.44 16.27
N ASN A 8 -0.73 4.62 15.80
CA ASN A 8 -1.30 5.90 16.21
C ASN A 8 -2.29 6.39 15.11
N PRO A 9 -3.61 6.36 15.35
CA PRO A 9 -4.60 6.78 14.36
C PRO A 9 -4.50 8.27 13.99
N ASN A 10 -3.88 9.10 14.83
CA ASN A 10 -3.65 10.52 14.55
C ASN A 10 -2.46 10.76 13.60
N GLU A 11 -1.54 9.81 13.48
CA GLU A 11 -0.33 9.92 12.66
C GLU A 11 -0.42 9.14 11.34
N SER A 12 -1.45 8.30 11.15
CA SER A 12 -1.63 7.60 9.88
C SER A 12 -2.35 8.49 8.85
N PRO A 13 -1.70 8.88 7.74
CA PRO A 13 -2.37 9.59 6.65
C PRO A 13 -3.47 8.73 6.02
N LEU A 14 -3.39 7.40 6.13
CA LEU A 14 -4.40 6.49 5.63
C LEU A 14 -5.69 6.54 6.46
N VAL A 15 -5.59 6.64 7.79
CA VAL A 15 -6.77 6.79 8.67
C VAL A 15 -7.53 8.08 8.34
N ARG A 16 -6.82 9.19 8.18
CA ARG A 16 -7.41 10.48 7.77
C ARG A 16 -8.02 10.42 6.37
N LEU A 17 -7.39 9.71 5.44
CA LEU A 17 -7.91 9.54 4.07
C LEU A 17 -9.11 8.59 3.99
N ALA A 18 -9.13 7.54 4.81
CA ALA A 18 -10.24 6.61 4.92
C ALA A 18 -11.50 7.27 5.52
N GLN A 19 -11.31 8.22 6.43
CA GLN A 19 -12.39 9.01 7.02
C GLN A 19 -12.96 10.08 6.05
N ARG A 20 -12.24 10.45 4.99
CA ARG A 20 -12.74 11.42 4.00
C ARG A 20 -13.78 10.76 3.09
N ARG A 21 -15.01 11.24 3.20
CA ARG A 21 -16.12 10.86 2.32
C ARG A 21 -16.11 11.67 1.03
N GLY A 22 -16.43 11.00 -0.07
CA GLY A 22 -16.65 11.66 -1.36
C GLY A 22 -17.99 12.40 -1.41
N LYS A 23 -18.28 13.04 -2.55
CA LYS A 23 -19.58 13.72 -2.78
C LYS A 23 -20.79 12.78 -2.61
N GLY A 24 -20.61 11.48 -2.81
CA GLY A 24 -21.65 10.46 -2.63
C GLY A 24 -21.70 9.82 -1.23
N GLY A 25 -20.98 10.35 -0.24
CA GLY A 25 -20.97 9.80 1.14
C GLY A 25 -20.09 8.56 1.34
N GLU A 26 -19.68 7.89 0.27
CA GLU A 26 -18.79 6.73 0.34
C GLU A 26 -17.35 7.12 0.76
N PRO A 27 -16.68 6.27 1.55
CA PRO A 27 -15.28 6.50 1.93
C PRO A 27 -14.38 6.42 0.70
N PHE A 28 -13.36 7.29 0.66
CA PHE A 28 -12.42 7.30 -0.46
C PHE A 28 -11.63 5.98 -0.57
N LEU A 29 -11.24 5.38 0.55
CA LEU A 29 -10.54 4.10 0.61
C LEU A 29 -11.50 3.02 1.13
N ALA A 30 -11.45 1.84 0.51
CA ALA A 30 -12.08 0.65 1.08
C ALA A 30 -11.28 0.19 2.31
N GLU A 31 -11.92 -0.52 3.24
CA GLU A 31 -11.24 -1.03 4.44
C GLU A 31 -10.03 -1.91 4.08
N ALA A 32 -10.18 -2.78 3.07
CA ALA A 32 -9.09 -3.64 2.59
C ALA A 32 -7.89 -2.85 2.05
N GLU A 33 -8.13 -1.72 1.39
CA GLU A 33 -7.07 -0.84 0.87
C GLU A 33 -6.34 -0.13 2.00
N ALA A 34 -7.07 0.39 2.99
CA ALA A 34 -6.47 1.02 4.16
C ALA A 34 -5.62 0.00 4.95
N LEU A 35 -6.16 -1.19 5.20
CA LEU A 35 -5.45 -2.28 5.87
C LEU A 35 -4.21 -2.73 5.10
N ALA A 36 -4.27 -2.77 3.77
CA ALA A 36 -3.13 -3.11 2.93
C ALA A 36 -1.99 -2.09 3.07
N GLY A 37 -2.31 -0.79 3.11
CA GLY A 37 -1.32 0.26 3.33
C GLY A 37 -0.69 0.20 4.73
N GLU A 38 -1.49 -0.06 5.78
CA GLU A 38 -0.97 -0.25 7.13
C GLU A 38 -0.09 -1.50 7.24
N ARG A 39 -0.47 -2.61 6.59
CA ARG A 39 0.35 -3.82 6.54
C ARG A 39 1.71 -3.57 5.88
N LEU A 40 1.72 -2.84 4.76
CA LEU A 40 2.97 -2.41 4.13
C LEU A 40 3.85 -1.60 5.09
N ARG A 41 3.27 -0.64 5.82
CA ARG A 41 4.01 0.16 6.81
C ARG A 41 4.61 -0.71 7.92
N VAL A 42 3.83 -1.63 8.47
CA VAL A 42 4.30 -2.55 9.52
C VAL A 42 5.47 -3.40 9.03
N ASP A 43 5.37 -3.99 7.84
CA ASP A 43 6.47 -4.79 7.28
C ASP A 43 7.69 -3.91 6.95
N PHE A 44 7.50 -2.68 6.49
CA PHE A 44 8.57 -1.73 6.23
C PHE A 44 9.34 -1.34 7.49
N THR A 45 8.62 -1.06 8.59
CA THR A 45 9.23 -0.74 9.89
C THR A 45 9.92 -1.96 10.50
N ARG A 46 9.29 -3.14 10.49
CA ARG A 46 9.91 -4.39 10.97
C ARG A 46 11.14 -4.77 10.15
N GLY A 47 11.11 -4.50 8.86
CA GLY A 47 12.24 -4.68 7.97
C GLY A 47 13.38 -3.68 8.20
N GLN A 48 13.24 -2.68 9.08
CA GLN A 48 14.24 -1.64 9.30
C GLN A 48 14.65 -0.96 7.98
N LEU A 49 13.67 -0.66 7.12
CA LEU A 49 13.87 -0.06 5.79
C LEU A 49 13.82 1.47 5.80
N MET A 50 13.60 2.09 6.97
CA MET A 50 13.67 3.55 7.11
C MET A 50 15.12 4.01 6.87
N PRO A 51 15.35 5.03 6.02
CA PRO A 51 16.65 5.69 5.92
C PRO A 51 17.01 6.23 7.30
N GLY A 52 18.06 5.68 7.91
CA GLY A 52 18.43 6.03 9.28
C GLY A 52 18.79 7.52 9.37
N ILE A 53 18.12 8.26 10.26
CA ILE A 53 18.51 9.64 10.60
C ILE A 53 19.66 9.65 11.62
N THR A 54 19.88 8.58 12.38
CA THR A 54 21.12 8.33 13.13
C THR A 54 21.25 6.82 13.33
N GLN A 55 22.48 6.32 13.48
CA GLN A 55 22.89 4.90 13.66
C GLN A 55 23.14 4.13 12.35
N ARG A 56 24.36 4.31 11.84
CA ARG A 56 25.08 3.25 11.13
C ARG A 56 25.36 2.14 12.15
N TRP A 57 24.71 1.00 12.02
CA TRP A 57 25.14 -0.20 12.71
C TRP A 57 26.13 -0.91 11.78
N ASP A 58 27.41 -0.52 11.88
CA ASP A 58 28.47 -1.49 11.62
C ASP A 58 28.29 -2.61 12.66
N ALA A 59 27.51 -3.62 12.30
CA ALA A 59 27.34 -4.81 13.11
C ALA A 59 28.63 -5.63 13.04
N GLN A 60 29.64 -5.20 13.78
CA GLN A 60 30.76 -6.06 14.15
C GLN A 60 30.21 -7.20 15.01
N PRO A 61 30.48 -8.48 14.67
CA PRO A 61 30.03 -9.58 15.49
C PRO A 61 30.89 -9.63 16.75
N ARG A 62 30.32 -9.24 17.90
CA ARG A 62 30.96 -9.46 19.21
C ARG A 62 30.03 -10.19 20.18
N GLU A 63 30.47 -11.42 20.41
CA GLU A 63 30.39 -12.21 21.64
C GLU A 63 29.11 -12.97 22.00
N LYS A 64 29.42 -14.10 22.64
CA LYS A 64 28.68 -15.35 22.67
C LYS A 64 27.85 -15.37 23.95
N GLY A 65 26.70 -14.71 23.94
CA GLY A 65 25.79 -14.70 25.09
C GLY A 65 24.36 -14.36 24.67
N SER A 66 23.43 -15.30 24.84
CA SER A 66 22.00 -15.21 24.45
C SER A 66 21.67 -15.33 22.95
N ARG A 67 21.86 -16.53 22.40
CA ARG A 67 21.59 -16.87 20.98
C ARG A 67 20.12 -17.04 20.57
N ARG A 68 19.17 -17.03 21.51
CA ARG A 68 17.74 -17.24 21.17
C ARG A 68 16.96 -15.96 20.85
N GLY A 69 17.51 -14.77 21.15
CA GLY A 69 16.80 -13.50 20.89
C GLY A 69 17.31 -12.75 19.66
N ALA A 70 18.64 -12.67 19.46
CA ALA A 70 19.22 -11.86 18.40
C ALA A 70 19.08 -12.47 16.99
N GLY A 71 19.09 -13.80 16.89
CA GLY A 71 18.87 -14.53 15.63
C GLY A 71 17.42 -14.40 15.15
N ASP A 72 16.46 -14.72 16.02
CA ASP A 72 15.02 -14.62 15.72
C ASP A 72 14.58 -13.20 15.34
N LEU A 73 15.14 -12.16 16.00
CA LEU A 73 14.89 -10.77 15.62
C LEU A 73 15.40 -10.46 14.20
N SER A 74 16.58 -10.99 13.86
CA SER A 74 17.19 -10.80 12.53
C SER A 74 16.39 -11.54 11.45
N ASP A 75 15.93 -12.76 11.73
CA ASP A 75 15.09 -13.56 10.83
C ASP A 75 13.74 -12.88 10.59
N SER A 76 13.11 -12.33 11.63
CA SER A 76 11.86 -11.58 11.52
C SER A 76 11.99 -10.33 10.64
N ALA A 77 13.14 -9.65 10.68
CA ALA A 77 13.43 -8.49 9.85
C ALA A 77 13.69 -8.88 8.39
N ILE A 78 14.39 -10.00 8.15
CA ILE A 78 14.62 -10.54 6.80
C ILE A 78 13.30 -10.92 6.14
N ASP A 79 12.43 -11.64 6.85
CA ASP A 79 11.11 -12.04 6.36
C ASP A 79 10.22 -10.81 6.07
N ALA A 80 10.24 -9.81 6.95
CA ALA A 80 9.55 -8.54 6.69
C ALA A 80 10.08 -7.81 5.44
N ARG A 81 11.40 -7.76 5.21
CA ARG A 81 12.00 -7.21 3.98
C ARG A 81 11.55 -7.96 2.74
N GLN A 82 11.50 -9.29 2.81
CA GLN A 82 11.02 -10.11 1.69
C GLN A 82 9.56 -9.80 1.35
N ARG A 83 8.69 -9.65 2.36
CA ARG A 83 7.30 -9.24 2.14
C ARG A 83 7.18 -7.85 1.52
N VAL A 84 7.96 -6.87 1.97
CA VAL A 84 7.98 -5.53 1.35
C VAL A 84 8.42 -5.63 -0.11
N ASN A 85 9.51 -6.35 -0.40
CA ASN A 85 10.01 -6.50 -1.76
C ASN A 85 8.98 -7.18 -2.68
N ALA A 86 8.28 -8.20 -2.18
CA ALA A 86 7.21 -8.86 -2.93
C ALA A 86 6.03 -7.91 -3.21
N ALA A 87 5.64 -7.11 -2.22
CA ALA A 87 4.57 -6.13 -2.36
C ALA A 87 4.93 -5.02 -3.36
N ILE A 88 6.15 -4.48 -3.29
CA ILE A 88 6.67 -3.48 -4.23
C ILE A 88 6.73 -4.03 -5.66
N LYS A 89 7.17 -5.28 -5.82
CA LYS A 89 7.18 -5.95 -7.13
C LYS A 89 5.78 -6.13 -7.69
N ALA A 90 4.80 -6.51 -6.86
CA ALA A 90 3.42 -6.71 -7.28
C ALA A 90 2.74 -5.39 -7.69
N VAL A 91 3.06 -4.29 -7.00
CA VAL A 91 2.57 -2.95 -7.30
C VAL A 91 3.18 -2.38 -8.58
N GLY A 92 4.45 -2.66 -8.83
CA GLY A 92 5.20 -2.16 -9.98
C GLY A 92 5.83 -0.77 -9.73
N PRO A 93 6.82 -0.40 -10.57
CA PRO A 93 7.66 0.79 -10.36
C PRO A 93 6.89 2.11 -10.37
N GLU A 94 5.83 2.19 -11.17
CA GLU A 94 5.01 3.41 -11.34
C GLU A 94 4.26 3.81 -10.06
N LEU A 95 3.86 2.83 -9.24
CA LEU A 95 3.00 3.03 -8.07
C LEU A 95 3.73 2.79 -6.75
N ALA A 96 4.85 2.05 -6.77
CA ALA A 96 5.63 1.73 -5.57
C ALA A 96 6.10 3.00 -4.83
N GLY A 97 6.61 3.98 -5.57
CA GLY A 97 7.17 5.19 -4.97
C GLY A 97 6.15 5.99 -4.15
N VAL A 98 4.94 6.19 -4.68
CA VAL A 98 3.88 6.95 -3.96
C VAL A 98 3.37 6.19 -2.75
N LEU A 99 3.31 4.85 -2.79
CA LEU A 99 2.91 4.04 -1.66
C LEU A 99 3.93 4.11 -0.52
N VAL A 100 5.23 4.04 -0.83
CA VAL A 100 6.29 4.17 0.18
C VAL A 100 6.30 5.58 0.78
N ASP A 101 6.19 6.63 -0.05
CA ASP A 101 6.14 8.02 0.43
C ASP A 101 5.00 8.25 1.44
N ILE A 102 3.81 7.75 1.16
CA ILE A 102 2.61 8.04 1.96
C ILE A 102 2.42 7.04 3.09
N CYS A 103 2.59 5.74 2.83
CA CYS A 103 2.33 4.71 3.84
C CYS A 103 3.50 4.54 4.80
N CYS A 104 4.74 4.64 4.31
CA CYS A 104 5.94 4.38 5.11
C CYS A 104 6.60 5.66 5.63
N PHE A 105 6.74 6.68 4.78
CA PHE A 105 7.30 7.98 5.18
C PHE A 105 6.25 9.00 5.65
N LEU A 106 4.97 8.63 5.64
CA LEU A 106 3.86 9.43 6.15
C LEU A 106 3.77 10.84 5.53
N LYS A 107 4.28 11.01 4.30
CA LYS A 107 4.19 12.28 3.59
C LYS A 107 2.74 12.60 3.27
N GLY A 108 2.38 13.87 3.40
CA GLY A 108 1.10 14.39 2.92
C GLY A 108 1.02 14.39 1.38
N LEU A 109 -0.19 14.21 0.84
CA LEU A 109 -0.43 14.17 -0.62
C LEU A 109 0.17 15.37 -1.37
N GLU A 110 -0.03 16.58 -0.85
CA GLU A 110 0.48 17.81 -1.45
C GLU A 110 2.01 17.89 -1.46
N THR A 111 2.67 17.34 -0.43
CA THR A 111 4.13 17.24 -0.39
C THR A 111 4.64 16.29 -1.46
N VAL A 112 4.00 15.13 -1.61
CA VAL A 112 4.35 14.16 -2.66
C VAL A 112 4.16 14.76 -4.05
N GLU A 113 3.05 15.48 -4.28
CA GLU A 113 2.78 16.16 -5.56
C GLU A 113 3.85 17.20 -5.88
N ARG A 114 4.23 18.03 -4.89
CA ARG A 114 5.28 19.04 -5.04
C ARG A 114 6.64 18.42 -5.35
N GLU A 115 7.08 17.44 -4.56
CA GLU A 115 8.40 16.79 -4.72
C GLU A 115 8.52 16.06 -6.06
N ARG A 116 7.43 15.43 -6.52
CA ARG A 116 7.39 14.68 -7.78
C ARG A 116 7.04 15.55 -8.99
N ARG A 117 6.76 16.84 -8.78
CA ARG A 117 6.26 17.78 -9.81
C ARG A 117 5.02 17.26 -10.53
N TRP A 118 4.14 16.61 -9.78
CA TRP A 118 2.87 16.12 -10.29
C TRP A 118 1.80 17.22 -10.26
N PRO A 119 0.83 17.20 -11.20
CA PRO A 119 -0.35 18.05 -11.12
C PRO A 119 -1.13 17.82 -9.82
N ALA A 120 -1.80 18.86 -9.34
CA ALA A 120 -2.62 18.77 -8.14
C ALA A 120 -3.64 17.63 -8.21
N ARG A 121 -3.84 16.94 -7.08
CA ARG A 121 -4.76 15.80 -6.91
C ARG A 121 -4.35 14.50 -7.62
N SER A 122 -3.18 14.44 -8.24
CA SER A 122 -2.66 13.21 -8.88
C SER A 122 -2.27 12.14 -7.87
N ALA A 123 -1.64 12.52 -6.75
CA ALA A 123 -1.16 11.57 -5.76
C ALA A 123 -2.31 10.78 -5.14
N LYS A 124 -3.47 11.42 -4.97
CA LYS A 124 -4.67 10.77 -4.44
C LYS A 124 -5.10 9.60 -5.34
N LEU A 125 -5.17 9.79 -6.65
CA LEU A 125 -5.62 8.76 -7.59
C LEU A 125 -4.61 7.60 -7.67
N LEU A 126 -3.31 7.92 -7.74
CA LEU A 126 -2.25 6.92 -7.80
C LEU A 126 -2.17 6.11 -6.50
N LEU A 127 -2.35 6.76 -5.35
CA LEU A 127 -2.43 6.08 -4.05
C LEU A 127 -3.58 5.06 -4.04
N LYS A 128 -4.78 5.45 -4.50
CA LYS A 128 -5.94 4.53 -4.59
C LYS A 128 -5.64 3.33 -5.49
N ALA A 129 -5.06 3.57 -6.66
CA ALA A 129 -4.70 2.50 -7.59
C ALA A 129 -3.67 1.54 -6.96
N GLY A 130 -2.61 2.07 -6.35
CA GLY A 130 -1.59 1.29 -5.67
C GLY A 130 -2.12 0.46 -4.50
N LEU A 131 -2.95 1.06 -3.64
CA LEU A 131 -3.57 0.35 -2.51
C LEU A 131 -4.51 -0.76 -2.99
N GLY A 132 -5.21 -0.57 -4.11
CA GLY A 132 -6.01 -1.62 -4.74
C GLY A 132 -5.17 -2.81 -5.20
N VAL A 133 -3.98 -2.57 -5.75
CA VAL A 133 -3.02 -3.63 -6.10
C VAL A 133 -2.48 -4.33 -4.84
N LEU A 134 -2.10 -3.57 -3.81
CA LEU A 134 -1.64 -4.13 -2.53
C LEU A 134 -2.70 -4.98 -1.84
N ALA A 135 -3.97 -4.54 -1.83
CA ALA A 135 -5.06 -5.30 -1.24
C ALA A 135 -5.24 -6.66 -1.92
N ARG A 136 -5.08 -6.73 -3.25
CA ARG A 136 -5.07 -8.01 -3.98
C ARG A 136 -3.83 -8.84 -3.64
N HIS A 137 -2.65 -8.23 -3.60
CA HIS A 137 -1.40 -8.91 -3.25
C HIS A 137 -1.44 -9.56 -1.85
N TYR A 138 -2.00 -8.87 -0.86
CA TYR A 138 -2.15 -9.39 0.50
C TYR A 138 -3.36 -10.31 0.70
N GLY A 139 -4.15 -10.57 -0.36
CA GLY A 139 -5.38 -11.37 -0.26
C GLY A 139 -6.50 -10.70 0.53
N LEU A 140 -6.43 -9.39 0.77
CA LEU A 140 -7.43 -8.61 1.51
C LEU A 140 -8.63 -8.19 0.65
N ALA A 141 -8.54 -8.36 -0.67
CA ALA A 141 -9.58 -7.97 -1.62
C ALA A 141 -10.86 -8.85 -1.56
N GLY A 142 -10.95 -9.81 -0.62
CA GLY A 142 -12.09 -10.70 -0.45
C GLY A 142 -13.17 -10.15 0.46
N SER A 143 -14.08 -9.30 -0.07
CA SER A 143 -15.51 -9.27 0.31
C SER A 143 -16.35 -8.28 -0.52
N ALA A 144 -15.76 -7.41 -1.36
CA ALA A 144 -16.53 -6.39 -2.09
C ALA A 144 -16.89 -6.76 -3.55
N THR A 145 -16.45 -7.92 -4.06
CA THR A 145 -16.59 -8.27 -5.49
C THR A 145 -17.21 -9.65 -5.73
N SER A 146 -18.44 -9.84 -5.26
CA SER A 146 -19.40 -10.75 -5.92
C SER A 146 -20.47 -9.97 -6.71
N ARG A 147 -20.54 -8.64 -6.60
CA ARG A 147 -21.46 -7.83 -7.41
C ARG A 147 -20.78 -7.28 -8.66
N SER A 148 -20.99 -8.03 -9.75
CA SER A 148 -20.83 -7.60 -11.15
C SER A 148 -19.42 -7.70 -11.74
N SER A 149 -18.98 -8.93 -11.94
CA SER A 149 -18.14 -9.32 -13.09
C SER A 149 -18.92 -9.30 -14.42
N ARG A 150 -19.99 -8.49 -14.55
CA ARG A 150 -20.51 -8.20 -15.89
C ARG A 150 -19.46 -7.35 -16.57
N ILE A 151 -18.83 -7.94 -17.58
CA ILE A 151 -18.07 -7.22 -18.59
C ILE A 151 -18.90 -5.98 -18.94
N ARG A 152 -18.38 -4.79 -18.61
CA ARG A 152 -18.97 -3.54 -19.11
C ARG A 152 -18.57 -3.49 -20.57
N GLN A 153 -19.46 -3.98 -21.42
CA GLN A 153 -19.32 -3.83 -22.86
C GLN A 153 -19.42 -2.34 -23.15
N TRP A 154 -18.36 -1.78 -23.72
CA TRP A 154 -18.39 -0.44 -24.28
C TRP A 154 -18.92 -0.56 -25.71
N GLY A 155 -20.21 -0.30 -25.87
CA GLY A 155 -20.91 -0.34 -27.15
C GLY A 155 -22.37 0.04 -26.93
N THR A 156 -22.96 0.73 -27.91
CA THR A 156 -24.42 0.82 -28.02
C THR A 156 -24.97 -0.55 -28.43
N GLU A 157 -26.28 -0.78 -28.24
CA GLU A 157 -26.95 -2.05 -28.57
C GLU A 157 -26.62 -2.53 -30.01
N ASP A 158 -26.31 -1.58 -30.91
CA ASP A 158 -26.04 -1.80 -32.32
C ASP A 158 -24.54 -1.84 -32.70
N TYR A 159 -23.61 -1.96 -31.76
CA TYR A 159 -22.17 -1.93 -32.08
C TYR A 159 -21.71 -3.13 -32.96
N ARG A 160 -22.48 -4.23 -32.98
CA ARG A 160 -22.12 -5.42 -33.76
C ARG A 160 -22.57 -5.24 -35.23
N PRO A 161 -21.65 -5.14 -36.21
CA PRO A 161 -22.05 -5.00 -37.60
C PRO A 161 -22.76 -6.27 -38.08
N THR A 162 -24.01 -6.14 -38.50
CA THR A 162 -24.74 -7.19 -39.20
C THR A 162 -24.15 -7.32 -40.60
N ILE A 163 -23.40 -8.39 -40.85
CA ILE A 163 -23.02 -8.78 -42.21
C ILE A 163 -24.31 -9.26 -42.87
N ILE A 164 -24.88 -8.43 -43.74
CA ILE A 164 -26.01 -8.81 -44.59
C ILE A 164 -25.43 -9.75 -45.65
N GLY A 165 -25.57 -11.06 -45.38
CA GLY A 165 -25.29 -12.14 -46.33
C GLY A 165 -26.42 -12.24 -47.35
N ARG A 166 -25.99 -12.42 -48.60
CA ARG A 166 -26.74 -12.37 -49.87
C ARG A 166 -27.82 -13.44 -50.01
#